data_AF-A0A2H3SJT2-F1
#
_entry.id   AF-A0A2H3SJT2-F1
#
_cell.length_a   1.000
_cell.length_b   1.000
_cell.length_c   1.000
_cell.angle_alpha   90.00
_cell.angle_beta   90.00
_cell.angle_gamma   90.00
#
_symmetry.space_group_name_H-M   'P 1'
#
loop_
_entity.id
_entity.type
_entity.pdbx_description
1 polymer ?
#
loop_
_entity_poly.entity_id
_entity_poly.type
_entity_poly.pdbx_seq_one_letter_code
_entity_poly.pdbx_strand_id
1 'polypeptide(L)'
;MHRYSVQRVGDEYVYTRIFEEWEDSDYVDDDEELVISQENAQLIAWIDGFEESMPTIEEVHARYHELVGKHIADDISSRNAIERFWLHRLMNGTAKRDGILRLPGYGLPLSFGIDNKKRQPFLLGLHDEDWKSRTLMNREVCMLKLEEDITNKPHWWEKVLKTDIVYKWKQEALQMPWASYQHNGDFTSKMADACFKDLAAKAKIYEQMKLIPVMESSSCAIKSDALLSHELTQKLRTAAALLEDVPGPSETGIREATRWCWTLFTPHSGRWCLADLELSPTNT
;
A
#
# COMPACT_ATOMS: atom_id res chain seq x y z
N MET A 1 -25.25 -0.39 -13.24
CA MET A 1 -24.59 -1.56 -12.63
C MET A 1 -24.68 -2.64 -13.67
N HIS A 2 -23.58 -2.89 -14.40
CA HIS A 2 -23.65 -3.66 -15.63
C HIS A 2 -23.59 -5.15 -15.30
N ARG A 3 -24.60 -5.91 -15.72
CA ARG A 3 -24.65 -7.36 -15.57
C ARG A 3 -24.20 -7.98 -16.88
N TYR A 4 -23.37 -9.02 -16.88
CA TYR A 4 -22.92 -9.68 -18.11
C TYR A 4 -23.31 -11.15 -18.06
N SER A 5 -23.51 -11.76 -19.23
CA SER A 5 -23.82 -13.19 -19.34
C SER A 5 -23.15 -13.79 -20.55
N VAL A 6 -22.74 -15.05 -20.42
CA VAL A 6 -22.43 -15.89 -21.58
C VAL A 6 -23.73 -16.26 -22.27
N GLN A 7 -23.85 -15.91 -23.54
CA GLN A 7 -24.96 -16.30 -24.41
C GLN A 7 -24.43 -17.15 -25.56
N ARG A 8 -25.26 -18.08 -26.04
CA ARG A 8 -24.95 -18.83 -27.24
C ARG A 8 -25.64 -18.17 -28.42
N VAL A 9 -24.87 -17.69 -29.39
CA VAL A 9 -25.37 -17.02 -30.61
C VAL A 9 -24.95 -17.88 -31.80
N GLY A 10 -25.88 -18.71 -32.29
CA GLY A 10 -25.57 -19.72 -33.32
C GLY A 10 -24.61 -20.80 -32.81
N ASP A 11 -23.47 -20.93 -33.49
CA ASP A 11 -22.40 -21.89 -33.14
C ASP A 11 -21.30 -21.28 -32.25
N GLU A 12 -21.42 -20.00 -31.91
CA GLU A 12 -20.45 -19.27 -31.11
C GLU A 12 -20.98 -18.97 -29.70
N TYR A 13 -20.06 -18.81 -28.75
CA TYR A 13 -20.36 -18.32 -27.42
C TYR A 13 -19.89 -16.88 -27.31
N VAL A 14 -20.76 -16.03 -26.79
CA VAL A 14 -20.53 -14.61 -26.72
C VAL A 14 -20.71 -14.15 -25.29
N TYR A 15 -19.72 -13.46 -24.75
CA TYR A 15 -19.80 -12.83 -23.45
C TYR A 15 -20.20 -11.37 -23.61
N THR A 16 -21.47 -11.05 -23.32
CA THR A 16 -22.04 -9.72 -23.54
C THR A 16 -22.60 -9.10 -22.27
N ARG A 17 -22.62 -7.77 -22.29
CA ARG A 17 -23.33 -6.95 -21.30
C ARG A 17 -24.84 -7.10 -21.50
N ILE A 18 -25.53 -7.43 -20.41
CA ILE A 18 -26.98 -7.30 -20.27
C ILE A 18 -27.27 -5.84 -19.95
N PHE A 19 -27.93 -5.15 -20.89
CA PHE A 19 -28.48 -3.82 -20.65
C PHE A 19 -29.73 -3.94 -19.78
N GLU A 20 -29.72 -3.30 -18.59
CA GLU A 20 -30.94 -3.08 -17.82
C GLU A 20 -31.62 -1.79 -18.30
N GLU A 21 -32.95 -1.81 -18.39
CA GLU A 21 -33.84 -0.81 -19.05
C GLU A 21 -33.75 0.64 -18.50
N TRP A 22 -32.90 0.90 -17.51
CA TRP A 22 -32.83 2.17 -16.76
C TRP A 22 -31.49 2.93 -16.91
N GLU A 23 -30.59 2.50 -17.79
CA GLU A 23 -29.33 3.22 -18.04
C GLU A 23 -29.49 4.20 -19.22
N ASP A 24 -29.48 5.51 -18.93
CA ASP A 24 -29.45 6.58 -19.95
C ASP A 24 -28.25 6.39 -20.89
N SER A 25 -28.55 6.20 -22.17
CA SER A 25 -27.72 5.52 -23.17
C SER A 25 -26.68 6.39 -23.87
N ASP A 26 -26.16 7.43 -23.22
CA ASP A 26 -25.21 8.35 -23.87
C ASP A 26 -23.74 7.91 -23.75
N TYR A 27 -23.49 6.76 -23.09
CA TYR A 27 -22.18 6.14 -22.99
C TYR A 27 -21.99 5.08 -24.09
N VAL A 28 -21.16 5.42 -25.07
CA VAL A 28 -20.60 4.45 -26.03
C VAL A 28 -19.38 3.82 -25.35
N ASP A 29 -19.58 2.71 -24.66
CA ASP A 29 -18.47 1.85 -24.25
C ASP A 29 -17.97 1.08 -25.48
N ASP A 30 -16.65 1.07 -25.71
CA ASP A 30 -15.96 0.14 -26.62
C ASP A 30 -15.94 -1.30 -26.04
N ASP A 31 -17.02 -1.71 -25.37
CA ASP A 31 -17.21 -3.06 -24.84
C ASP A 31 -17.49 -4.00 -26.02
N GLU A 32 -16.42 -4.38 -26.70
CA GLU A 32 -16.41 -5.36 -27.76
C GLU A 32 -17.07 -6.66 -27.26
N GLU A 33 -18.12 -7.05 -27.96
CA GLU A 33 -18.74 -8.36 -27.90
C GLU A 33 -17.65 -9.44 -27.98
N LEU A 34 -17.33 -10.08 -26.85
CA LEU A 34 -16.21 -11.02 -26.79
C LEU A 34 -16.68 -12.41 -27.20
N VAL A 35 -16.30 -12.81 -28.41
CA VAL A 35 -16.47 -14.19 -28.87
C VAL A 35 -15.47 -15.08 -28.13
N ILE A 36 -15.97 -16.04 -27.38
CA ILE A 36 -15.19 -16.98 -26.56
C ILE A 36 -15.39 -18.41 -27.05
N SER A 37 -14.38 -19.26 -26.82
CA SER A 37 -14.50 -20.69 -27.15
C SER A 37 -15.50 -21.40 -26.24
N GLN A 38 -15.96 -22.58 -26.66
CA GLN A 38 -16.85 -23.41 -25.86
C GLN A 38 -16.24 -23.80 -24.50
N GLU A 39 -14.94 -24.11 -24.48
CA GLU A 39 -14.21 -24.46 -23.27
C GLU A 39 -14.12 -23.27 -22.30
N ASN A 40 -13.89 -22.06 -22.83
CA ASN A 40 -13.88 -20.84 -22.03
C ASN A 40 -15.28 -20.53 -21.48
N ALA A 41 -16.33 -20.73 -22.28
CA ALA A 41 -17.72 -20.60 -21.81
C ALA A 41 -18.06 -21.58 -20.68
N GLN A 42 -17.59 -22.82 -20.77
CA GLN A 42 -17.77 -23.83 -19.71
C GLN A 42 -17.00 -23.48 -18.44
N LEU A 43 -15.76 -22.99 -18.57
CA LEU A 43 -14.97 -22.54 -17.43
C LEU A 43 -15.61 -21.33 -16.75
N ILE A 44 -16.08 -20.36 -17.53
CA ILE A 44 -16.78 -19.18 -17.03
C ILE A 44 -18.05 -19.56 -16.27
N ALA A 45 -18.88 -20.44 -16.84
CA ALA A 45 -20.08 -20.94 -16.16
C ALA A 45 -19.76 -21.70 -14.87
N TRP A 46 -18.65 -22.44 -14.86
CA TRP A 46 -18.16 -23.11 -13.65
C TRP A 46 -17.74 -22.11 -12.57
N ILE A 47 -17.01 -21.04 -12.92
CA ILE A 47 -16.62 -19.99 -11.97
C ILE A 47 -17.85 -19.24 -11.44
N ASP A 48 -18.85 -18.95 -12.29
CA ASP A 48 -20.07 -18.24 -11.86
C ASP A 48 -20.91 -19.07 -10.87
N GLY A 49 -20.76 -20.40 -10.89
CA GLY A 49 -21.36 -21.31 -9.91
C GLY A 49 -20.80 -21.18 -8.48
N PHE A 50 -19.69 -20.47 -8.28
CA PHE A 50 -19.15 -20.19 -6.95
C PHE A 50 -19.83 -18.94 -6.35
N GLU A 51 -20.76 -19.16 -5.43
CA GLU A 51 -21.56 -18.09 -4.80
C GLU A 51 -20.83 -17.37 -3.65
N GLU A 52 -20.05 -18.10 -2.82
CA GLU A 52 -19.46 -17.55 -1.58
C GLU A 52 -17.96 -17.27 -1.67
N SER A 53 -17.20 -18.17 -2.29
CA SER A 53 -15.75 -18.07 -2.41
C SER A 53 -15.32 -18.31 -3.85
N MET A 54 -14.68 -17.32 -4.45
CA MET A 54 -14.06 -17.50 -5.76
C MET A 54 -13.04 -18.66 -5.70
N PRO A 55 -12.96 -19.49 -6.75
CA PRO A 55 -12.00 -20.60 -6.79
C PRO A 55 -10.56 -20.07 -6.73
N THR A 56 -9.61 -20.84 -6.21
CA THR A 56 -8.22 -20.39 -6.22
C THR A 56 -7.65 -20.39 -7.64
N ILE A 57 -6.56 -19.65 -7.85
CA ILE A 57 -5.91 -19.61 -9.17
C ILE A 57 -5.43 -21.00 -9.60
N GLU A 58 -5.04 -21.85 -8.65
CA GLU A 58 -4.66 -23.25 -8.88
C GLU A 58 -5.85 -24.11 -9.33
N GLU A 59 -7.03 -23.91 -8.74
CA GLU A 59 -8.26 -24.62 -9.13
C GLU A 59 -8.70 -24.22 -10.55
N VAL A 60 -8.58 -22.93 -10.89
CA VAL A 60 -8.84 -22.44 -12.26
C VAL A 60 -7.86 -23.05 -13.25
N HIS A 61 -6.57 -23.08 -12.92
CA HIS A 61 -5.55 -23.67 -13.79
C HIS A 61 -5.80 -25.17 -14.03
N ALA A 62 -6.15 -25.91 -12.98
CA ALA A 62 -6.48 -27.33 -13.08
C ALA A 62 -7.71 -27.56 -13.96
N ARG A 63 -8.77 -26.77 -13.76
CA ARG A 63 -10.01 -26.88 -14.53
C ARG A 63 -9.81 -26.51 -16.00
N TYR A 64 -9.01 -25.48 -16.28
CA TYR A 64 -8.65 -25.12 -17.65
C TYR A 64 -7.85 -26.22 -18.34
N HIS A 65 -6.88 -26.82 -17.63
CA HIS A 65 -6.10 -27.94 -18.15
C HIS A 65 -6.97 -29.16 -18.47
N GLU A 66 -7.97 -29.46 -17.65
CA GLU A 66 -8.95 -30.53 -17.90
C GLU A 66 -9.76 -30.28 -19.19
N LEU A 67 -10.20 -29.04 -19.42
CA LEU A 67 -11.04 -28.68 -20.56
C LEU A 67 -10.26 -28.57 -21.88
N VAL A 68 -9.05 -28.02 -21.84
CA VAL A 68 -8.29 -27.63 -23.05
C VAL A 68 -7.07 -28.53 -23.28
N GLY A 69 -6.62 -29.28 -22.27
CA GLY A 69 -5.41 -30.13 -22.35
C GLY A 69 -4.09 -29.35 -22.36
N LYS A 70 -4.12 -28.03 -22.13
CA LYS A 70 -2.95 -27.14 -22.12
C LYS A 70 -2.90 -26.32 -20.83
N HIS A 71 -1.75 -25.74 -20.53
CA HIS A 71 -1.64 -24.81 -19.42
C HIS A 71 -2.12 -23.42 -19.85
N ILE A 72 -2.90 -22.74 -19.01
CA ILE A 72 -3.46 -21.41 -19.33
C ILE A 72 -2.39 -20.35 -19.62
N ALA A 73 -1.20 -20.49 -19.03
CA ALA A 73 -0.07 -19.59 -19.28
C ALA A 73 0.46 -19.66 -20.72
N ASP A 74 0.20 -20.77 -21.42
CA ASP A 74 0.66 -21.01 -22.79
C ASP A 74 -0.37 -20.52 -23.83
N ASP A 75 -1.55 -20.07 -23.40
CA ASP A 75 -2.64 -19.57 -24.24
C ASP A 75 -3.03 -18.15 -23.83
N ILE A 76 -2.40 -17.17 -24.49
CA ILE A 76 -2.59 -15.74 -24.23
C ILE A 76 -4.06 -15.31 -24.44
N SER A 77 -4.75 -15.89 -25.43
CA SER A 77 -6.12 -15.51 -25.76
C SER A 77 -7.09 -15.92 -24.67
N SER A 78 -7.01 -17.19 -24.26
CA SER A 78 -7.84 -17.73 -23.17
C SER A 78 -7.52 -17.07 -21.83
N ARG A 79 -6.24 -16.80 -21.54
CA ARG A 79 -5.83 -16.05 -20.35
C ARG A 79 -6.50 -14.67 -20.29
N ASN A 80 -6.47 -13.91 -21.40
CA ASN A 80 -7.08 -12.58 -21.45
C ASN A 80 -8.63 -12.65 -21.28
N ALA A 81 -9.29 -13.64 -21.89
CA ALA A 81 -10.73 -13.83 -21.75
C ALA A 81 -11.13 -14.17 -20.30
N ILE A 82 -10.36 -15.05 -19.65
CA ILE A 82 -10.59 -15.47 -18.27
C ILE A 82 -10.31 -14.32 -17.31
N GLU A 83 -9.21 -13.59 -17.48
CA GLU A 83 -8.87 -12.42 -16.66
C GLU A 83 -9.95 -11.33 -16.75
N ARG A 84 -10.45 -11.04 -17.95
CA ARG A 84 -11.59 -10.12 -18.15
C ARG A 84 -12.84 -10.59 -17.41
N PHE A 85 -13.19 -11.88 -17.50
CA PHE A 85 -14.33 -12.44 -16.76
C PHE A 85 -14.14 -12.36 -15.25
N TRP A 86 -12.94 -12.69 -14.76
CA TRP A 86 -12.57 -12.66 -13.35
C TRP A 86 -12.68 -11.26 -12.76
N LEU A 87 -12.10 -10.27 -13.43
CA LEU A 87 -12.24 -8.87 -13.08
C LEU A 87 -13.70 -8.48 -13.07
N HIS A 88 -14.47 -8.85 -14.10
CA HIS A 88 -15.89 -8.56 -14.15
C HIS A 88 -16.67 -9.17 -12.97
N ARG A 89 -16.44 -10.45 -12.61
CA ARG A 89 -17.11 -11.10 -11.48
C ARG A 89 -16.75 -10.45 -10.14
N LEU A 90 -15.48 -10.05 -9.97
CA LEU A 90 -15.05 -9.28 -8.79
C LEU A 90 -15.73 -7.92 -8.72
N MET A 91 -15.93 -7.28 -9.88
CA MET A 91 -16.49 -5.95 -10.01
C MET A 91 -18.01 -5.92 -9.84
N ASN A 92 -18.72 -6.87 -10.44
CA ASN A 92 -20.18 -6.87 -10.64
C ASN A 92 -20.91 -8.05 -9.98
N GLY A 93 -20.19 -8.94 -9.29
CA GLY A 93 -20.77 -10.10 -8.59
C GLY A 93 -21.72 -9.70 -7.44
N THR A 94 -22.69 -10.57 -7.14
CA THR A 94 -23.69 -10.34 -6.10
C THR A 94 -23.06 -10.36 -4.70
N ALA A 95 -22.85 -9.20 -4.08
CA ALA A 95 -22.44 -9.13 -2.68
C ALA A 95 -23.59 -9.57 -1.75
N LYS A 96 -23.35 -10.57 -0.88
CA LYS A 96 -24.30 -10.95 0.18
C LYS A 96 -24.54 -9.76 1.12
N ARG A 97 -25.81 -9.36 1.29
CA ARG A 97 -26.28 -8.20 2.08
C ARG A 97 -26.64 -8.58 3.53
N ASP A 98 -25.78 -9.32 4.22
CA ASP A 98 -26.04 -9.79 5.60
C ASP A 98 -25.69 -8.75 6.69
N GLY A 99 -25.77 -7.46 6.38
CA GLY A 99 -25.79 -6.39 7.40
C GLY A 99 -24.45 -5.96 8.02
N ILE A 100 -23.30 -6.51 7.62
CA ILE A 100 -21.98 -5.98 8.00
C ILE A 100 -21.25 -5.40 6.78
N LEU A 101 -21.00 -4.11 6.89
CA LEU A 101 -20.12 -3.24 6.13
C LEU A 101 -19.12 -3.88 5.15
N ARG A 102 -19.27 -3.60 3.85
CA ARG A 102 -18.22 -3.82 2.82
C ARG A 102 -17.66 -2.47 2.42
N LEU A 103 -16.34 -2.32 2.22
CA LEU A 103 -15.75 -0.99 2.06
C LEU A 103 -14.58 -0.67 1.13
N PRO A 104 -14.69 0.49 0.45
CA PRO A 104 -13.75 1.62 0.53
C PRO A 104 -14.29 2.81 1.40
N GLY A 105 -13.96 2.85 2.71
CA GLY A 105 -14.13 4.01 3.61
C GLY A 105 -15.42 4.25 4.46
N TYR A 106 -16.33 3.31 4.71
CA TYR A 106 -17.79 3.45 5.04
C TYR A 106 -18.77 2.21 4.79
N GLY A 107 -19.57 2.07 3.70
CA GLY A 107 -20.37 0.84 3.38
C GLY A 107 -20.52 0.33 1.91
N LEU A 108 -19.61 0.65 0.99
CA LEU A 108 -19.54 0.28 -0.43
C LEU A 108 -18.62 -0.95 -0.78
N PRO A 109 -18.86 -1.77 -1.80
CA PRO A 109 -17.97 -2.90 -2.12
C PRO A 109 -16.56 -2.46 -2.54
N LEU A 110 -15.53 -3.29 -2.34
CA LEU A 110 -14.13 -3.00 -2.71
C LEU A 110 -13.95 -2.60 -4.19
N SER A 111 -14.87 -3.07 -5.04
CA SER A 111 -14.93 -2.75 -6.47
C SER A 111 -15.44 -1.34 -6.79
N PHE A 112 -15.95 -0.60 -5.80
CA PHE A 112 -16.60 0.68 -6.05
C PHE A 112 -15.62 1.74 -6.60
N GLY A 113 -15.89 2.24 -7.80
CA GLY A 113 -15.14 3.33 -8.43
C GLY A 113 -13.81 2.91 -9.06
N ILE A 114 -13.60 1.63 -9.38
CA ILE A 114 -12.39 1.15 -10.06
C ILE A 114 -12.35 1.53 -11.55
N ASP A 115 -13.50 1.71 -12.20
CA ASP A 115 -13.67 2.01 -13.63
C ASP A 115 -13.96 3.49 -13.93
N ASN A 116 -14.22 4.32 -12.91
CA ASN A 116 -14.67 5.68 -13.11
C ASN A 116 -13.48 6.64 -13.35
N LYS A 117 -13.53 7.43 -14.44
CA LYS A 117 -12.55 8.50 -14.74
C LYS A 117 -12.43 9.56 -13.63
N LYS A 118 -13.42 9.64 -12.72
CA LYS A 118 -13.40 10.48 -11.50
C LYS A 118 -13.06 9.64 -10.26
N ARG A 119 -11.96 8.92 -10.33
CA ARG A 119 -11.54 7.94 -9.32
C ARG A 119 -11.20 8.60 -7.98
N GLN A 120 -11.56 7.94 -6.88
CA GLN A 120 -10.91 8.22 -5.59
C GLN A 120 -9.57 7.46 -5.54
N PRO A 121 -8.53 7.99 -4.89
CA PRO A 121 -7.26 7.28 -4.75
C PRO A 121 -7.51 5.94 -4.06
N PHE A 122 -7.25 4.85 -4.76
CA PHE A 122 -7.38 3.49 -4.23
C PHE A 122 -5.98 2.86 -4.21
N LEU A 123 -5.68 2.12 -3.16
CA LEU A 123 -4.31 1.72 -2.80
C LEU A 123 -3.69 0.68 -3.77
N LEU A 124 -4.48 0.07 -4.65
CA LEU A 124 -4.09 -1.14 -5.39
C LEU A 124 -3.43 -0.89 -6.76
N GLY A 125 -3.43 0.34 -7.29
CA GLY A 125 -2.79 0.68 -8.58
C GLY A 125 -3.21 -0.20 -9.77
N LEU A 126 -4.51 -0.42 -9.97
CA LEU A 126 -5.11 -1.38 -10.90
C LEU A 126 -5.08 -0.98 -12.39
N HIS A 127 -4.82 0.29 -12.71
CA HIS A 127 -4.80 0.85 -14.06
C HIS A 127 -3.44 1.52 -14.32
N ASP A 128 -3.09 1.67 -15.60
CA ASP A 128 -1.79 2.20 -15.99
C ASP A 128 -1.54 3.65 -15.59
N GLU A 129 -2.62 4.42 -15.48
CA GLU A 129 -2.63 5.84 -15.09
C GLU A 129 -2.65 6.05 -13.57
N ASP A 130 -2.71 4.98 -12.78
CA ASP A 130 -2.75 5.11 -11.33
C ASP A 130 -1.39 5.47 -10.75
N TRP A 131 -1.41 5.99 -9.51
CA TRP A 131 -0.18 6.22 -8.77
C TRP A 131 0.57 4.90 -8.55
N LYS A 132 1.64 4.71 -9.32
CA LYS A 132 2.58 3.60 -9.18
C LYS A 132 3.87 4.14 -8.57
N SER A 133 4.20 3.69 -7.37
CA SER A 133 5.54 3.91 -6.81
C SER A 133 6.47 2.81 -7.28
N ARG A 134 7.74 3.14 -7.54
CA ARG A 134 8.75 2.10 -7.71
C ARG A 134 8.93 1.36 -6.39
N THR A 135 8.98 0.03 -6.44
CA THR A 135 9.34 -0.78 -5.29
C THR A 135 10.78 -0.44 -4.90
N LEU A 136 10.97 -0.04 -3.64
CA LEU A 136 12.29 0.28 -3.11
C LEU A 136 13.13 -1.00 -2.98
N MET A 137 14.40 -0.91 -3.35
CA MET A 137 15.37 -1.94 -3.06
C MET A 137 15.68 -2.00 -1.56
N ASN A 138 16.08 -3.17 -1.04
CA ASN A 138 16.44 -3.32 0.38
C ASN A 138 17.44 -2.27 0.87
N ARG A 139 18.42 -1.90 0.03
CA ARG A 139 19.41 -0.86 0.34
C ARG A 139 18.79 0.54 0.44
N GLU A 140 17.84 0.88 -0.44
CA GLU A 140 17.13 2.17 -0.39
C GLU A 140 16.30 2.26 0.88
N VAL A 141 15.62 1.17 1.28
CA VAL A 141 14.87 1.10 2.54
C VAL A 141 15.78 1.35 3.76
N CYS A 142 16.98 0.78 3.77
CA CYS A 142 17.97 1.04 4.83
C CYS A 142 18.47 2.49 4.83
N MET A 143 18.69 3.09 3.65
CA MET A 143 19.09 4.51 3.53
C MET A 143 18.02 5.45 4.05
N LEU A 144 16.75 5.24 3.67
CA LEU A 144 15.63 6.02 4.19
C LEU A 144 15.51 5.91 5.70
N LYS A 145 15.72 4.71 6.27
CA LYS A 145 15.75 4.53 7.72
C LYS A 145 16.86 5.34 8.40
N LEU A 146 18.06 5.35 7.84
CA LEU A 146 19.16 6.14 8.39
C LEU A 146 18.82 7.63 8.39
N GLU A 147 18.34 8.15 7.26
CA GLU A 147 17.96 9.56 7.14
C GLU A 147 16.84 9.94 8.12
N GLU A 148 15.82 9.10 8.26
CA GLU A 148 14.74 9.31 9.22
C GLU A 148 15.25 9.31 10.67
N ASP A 149 16.14 8.38 11.02
CA ASP A 149 16.73 8.31 12.36
C ASP A 149 17.60 9.52 12.68
N ILE A 150 18.38 10.00 11.71
CA ILE A 150 19.21 11.20 11.90
C ILE A 150 18.33 12.44 12.04
N THR A 151 17.31 12.60 11.19
CA THR A 151 16.42 13.77 11.23
C THR A 151 15.53 13.82 12.48
N ASN A 152 15.33 12.70 13.18
CA ASN A 152 14.67 12.67 14.49
C ASN A 152 15.56 13.09 15.67
N LYS A 153 16.88 13.26 15.46
CA LYS A 153 17.77 13.72 16.53
C LYS A 153 17.60 15.23 16.75
N PRO A 154 17.68 15.72 18.00
CA PRO A 154 17.60 17.14 18.28
C PRO A 154 18.79 17.88 17.64
N HIS A 155 18.52 19.02 17.03
CA HIS A 155 19.51 19.86 16.33
C HIS A 155 20.31 19.10 15.26
N TRP A 156 19.70 18.12 14.58
CA TRP A 156 20.40 17.32 13.57
C TRP A 156 20.97 18.17 12.42
N TRP A 157 20.29 19.24 12.01
CA TRP A 157 20.69 20.11 10.89
C TRP A 157 22.01 20.84 11.15
N GLU A 158 22.28 21.20 12.41
CA GLU A 158 23.57 21.78 12.82
C GLU A 158 24.64 20.69 12.96
N LYS A 159 24.26 19.52 13.48
CA LYS A 159 25.17 18.41 13.78
C LYS A 159 25.69 17.71 12.54
N VAL A 160 24.87 17.60 11.49
CA VAL A 160 25.25 16.94 10.22
C VAL A 160 26.32 17.73 9.45
N LEU A 161 26.56 19.00 9.81
CA LEU A 161 27.62 19.82 9.23
C LEU A 161 28.98 19.61 9.95
N LYS A 162 29.00 18.90 11.08
CA LYS A 162 30.20 18.68 11.90
C LYS A 162 30.82 17.32 11.57
N THR A 163 32.05 17.34 11.07
CA THR A 163 32.75 16.15 10.56
C THR A 163 32.95 15.05 11.62
N ASP A 164 33.22 15.43 12.87
CA ASP A 164 33.38 14.52 14.00
C ASP A 164 32.09 13.77 14.33
N ILE A 165 30.96 14.47 14.33
CA ILE A 165 29.64 13.87 14.57
C ILE A 165 29.25 12.95 13.42
N VAL A 166 29.42 13.41 12.17
CA VAL A 166 29.13 12.58 11.00
C VAL A 166 29.99 11.33 10.97
N TYR A 167 31.27 11.43 11.35
CA TYR A 167 32.14 10.26 11.46
C TYR A 167 31.57 9.24 12.44
N LYS A 168 31.17 9.68 13.64
CA LYS A 168 30.57 8.80 14.65
C LYS A 168 29.27 8.16 14.15
N TRP A 169 28.35 8.94 13.59
CA TRP A 169 27.08 8.41 13.08
C TRP A 169 27.26 7.46 11.90
N LYS A 170 28.26 7.67 11.04
CA LYS A 170 28.62 6.69 10.00
C LYS A 170 29.08 5.36 10.61
N GLN A 171 29.89 5.39 11.66
CA GLN A 171 30.31 4.16 12.34
C GLN A 171 29.12 3.44 12.99
N GLU A 172 28.24 4.18 13.66
CA GLU A 172 27.00 3.62 14.22
C GLU A 172 26.12 2.98 13.13
N ALA A 173 25.94 3.66 11.99
CA ALA A 173 25.19 3.13 10.87
C ALA A 173 25.80 1.85 10.28
N LEU A 174 27.14 1.77 10.18
CA LEU A 174 27.82 0.56 9.68
C LEU A 174 27.74 -0.63 10.64
N GLN A 175 27.52 -0.39 11.92
CA GLN A 175 27.43 -1.44 12.96
C GLN A 175 25.98 -1.87 13.23
N MET A 176 24.99 -1.14 12.71
CA MET A 176 23.58 -1.47 12.90
C MET A 176 23.23 -2.83 12.25
N PRO A 177 22.45 -3.70 12.91
CA PRO A 177 22.03 -4.98 12.36
C PRO A 177 20.92 -4.80 11.30
N TRP A 178 21.27 -4.33 10.11
CA TRP A 178 20.32 -4.00 9.03
C TRP A 178 19.45 -5.17 8.60
N ALA A 179 19.97 -6.40 8.65
CA ALA A 179 19.20 -7.60 8.33
C ALA A 179 18.05 -7.86 9.32
N SER A 180 18.12 -7.34 10.55
CA SER A 180 17.03 -7.39 11.52
C SER A 180 15.96 -6.34 11.27
N TYR A 181 16.33 -5.23 10.63
CA TYR A 181 15.41 -4.15 10.26
C TYR A 181 14.70 -4.44 8.93
N GLN A 182 15.45 -4.85 7.90
CA GLN A 182 14.96 -5.19 6.57
C GLN A 182 15.47 -6.57 6.18
N HIS A 183 14.60 -7.45 5.69
CA HIS A 183 15.02 -8.76 5.21
C HIS A 183 16.03 -8.62 4.06
N ASN A 184 17.18 -9.31 4.16
CA ASN A 184 18.32 -9.13 3.27
C ASN A 184 18.83 -7.67 3.22
N GLY A 185 18.67 -6.95 4.33
CA GLY A 185 19.19 -5.61 4.54
C GLY A 185 20.70 -5.60 4.58
N ASP A 186 21.29 -4.70 3.80
CA ASP A 186 22.73 -4.44 3.71
C ASP A 186 22.94 -2.93 3.72
N PHE A 187 24.06 -2.48 4.30
CA PHE A 187 24.41 -1.09 4.39
C PHE A 187 25.91 -0.89 4.30
N THR A 188 26.34 -0.12 3.29
CA THR A 188 27.75 0.06 2.97
C THR A 188 28.24 1.47 3.30
N SER A 189 29.56 1.63 3.41
CA SER A 189 30.17 2.96 3.63
C SER A 189 29.74 3.98 2.57
N LYS A 190 29.62 3.56 1.30
CA LYS A 190 29.19 4.44 0.21
C LYS A 190 27.75 4.92 0.37
N MET A 191 26.87 4.05 0.90
CA MET A 191 25.50 4.43 1.21
C MET A 191 25.46 5.45 2.34
N ALA A 192 26.27 5.26 3.39
CA ALA A 192 26.41 6.24 4.47
C ALA A 192 26.91 7.59 3.94
N ASP A 193 27.93 7.59 3.09
CA ASP A 193 28.46 8.80 2.46
C ASP A 193 27.40 9.54 1.65
N ALA A 194 26.58 8.81 0.89
CA ALA A 194 25.47 9.38 0.13
C ALA A 194 24.41 10.00 1.06
N CYS A 195 23.95 9.27 2.09
CA CYS A 195 22.95 9.76 3.05
C CYS A 195 23.43 11.04 3.74
N PHE A 196 24.69 11.08 4.22
CA PHE A 196 25.20 12.26 4.91
C PHE A 196 25.46 13.45 3.98
N LYS A 197 25.79 13.20 2.71
CA LYS A 197 25.86 14.26 1.71
C LYS A 197 24.47 14.86 1.47
N ASP A 198 23.44 14.03 1.39
CA ASP A 198 22.06 14.45 1.19
C ASP A 198 21.52 15.21 2.42
N LEU A 199 21.69 14.66 3.62
CA LEU A 199 21.34 15.32 4.89
C LEU A 199 22.01 16.69 5.05
N ALA A 200 23.27 16.85 4.63
CA ALA A 200 23.95 18.15 4.66
C ALA A 200 23.33 19.17 3.68
N ALA A 201 22.80 18.72 2.54
CA ALA A 201 22.06 19.59 1.63
C ALA A 201 20.68 19.95 2.23
N LYS A 202 19.96 18.96 2.78
CA LYS A 202 18.67 19.16 3.45
C LYS A 202 18.76 20.07 4.67
N ALA A 203 19.87 20.02 5.42
CA ALA A 203 20.10 20.91 6.56
C ALA A 203 20.04 22.39 6.18
N LYS A 204 20.55 22.76 4.99
CA LYS A 204 20.49 24.14 4.49
C LYS A 204 19.05 24.56 4.18
N ILE A 205 18.26 23.66 3.58
CA ILE A 205 16.84 23.90 3.28
C ILE A 205 16.06 24.03 4.59
N TYR A 206 16.30 23.14 5.55
CA TYR A 206 15.66 23.18 6.86
C TYR A 206 16.00 24.46 7.63
N GLU A 207 17.23 24.95 7.55
CA GLU A 207 17.61 26.19 8.22
C GLU A 207 16.79 27.39 7.71
N GLN A 208 16.56 27.45 6.40
CA GLN A 208 15.81 28.51 5.72
C GLN A 208 14.29 28.39 5.90
N MET A 209 13.74 27.19 5.73
CA MET A 209 12.29 26.98 5.63
C MET A 209 11.68 26.36 6.89
N LYS A 210 12.51 25.78 7.77
CA LYS A 210 12.09 24.92 8.88
C LYS A 210 11.21 23.75 8.43
N LEU A 211 11.40 23.33 7.18
CA LEU A 211 10.73 22.21 6.53
C LEU A 211 11.80 21.31 5.93
N ILE A 212 11.62 20.00 6.06
CA ILE A 212 12.49 19.01 5.46
C ILE A 212 11.68 17.88 4.81
N PRO A 213 11.93 17.57 3.54
CA PRO A 213 11.45 16.32 2.96
C PRO A 213 12.21 15.14 3.57
N VAL A 214 11.47 14.10 3.94
CA VAL A 214 11.98 12.80 4.40
C VAL A 214 11.22 11.68 3.69
N MET A 215 11.70 10.44 3.85
CA MET A 215 11.11 9.26 3.21
C MET A 215 11.00 9.42 1.68
N GLU A 216 12.02 10.05 1.08
CA GLU A 216 12.04 10.42 -0.33
C GLU A 216 12.21 9.20 -1.24
N SER A 217 11.12 8.83 -1.91
CA SER A 217 11.08 7.85 -2.97
C SER A 217 10.30 8.44 -4.16
N SER A 218 9.21 7.82 -4.60
CA SER A 218 8.28 8.42 -5.57
C SER A 218 7.43 9.55 -4.98
N SER A 219 7.36 9.64 -3.65
CA SER A 219 6.79 10.76 -2.88
C SER A 219 7.67 11.04 -1.67
N CYS A 220 7.36 12.10 -0.90
CA CYS A 220 8.05 12.40 0.35
C CYS A 220 7.06 12.90 1.41
N ALA A 221 7.42 12.71 2.68
CA ALA A 221 6.75 13.35 3.79
C ALA A 221 7.51 14.62 4.17
N ILE A 222 6.80 15.73 4.41
CA ILE A 222 7.42 16.97 4.87
C ILE A 222 7.33 17.03 6.40
N LYS A 223 8.47 17.13 7.08
CA LYS A 223 8.57 17.32 8.53
C LYS A 223 8.91 18.77 8.87
N SER A 224 8.39 19.24 10.01
CA SER A 224 8.76 20.51 10.62
C SER A 224 8.61 20.43 12.13
N ASP A 225 9.64 20.86 12.85
CA ASP A 225 9.55 21.05 14.30
C ASP A 225 9.08 22.47 14.67
N ALA A 226 8.91 23.36 13.69
CA ALA A 226 8.62 24.78 13.91
C ALA A 226 7.21 25.20 13.46
N LEU A 227 6.51 24.40 12.66
CA LEU A 227 5.17 24.74 12.17
C LEU A 227 4.11 24.82 13.29
N LEU A 228 4.24 23.98 14.31
CA LEU A 228 3.27 23.90 15.41
C LEU A 228 3.86 24.53 16.67
N SER A 229 3.05 25.32 17.38
CA SER A 229 3.48 25.86 18.67
C SER A 229 3.65 24.74 19.70
N HIS A 230 4.58 24.93 20.64
CA HIS A 230 4.79 23.96 21.72
C HIS A 230 3.50 23.67 22.50
N GLU A 231 2.66 24.70 22.71
CA GLU A 231 1.37 24.55 23.36
C GLU A 231 0.43 23.61 22.59
N LEU A 232 0.30 23.80 21.28
CA LEU A 232 -0.56 22.94 20.44
C LEU A 232 -0.02 21.51 20.40
N THR A 233 1.29 21.35 20.22
CA THR A 233 1.96 20.04 20.23
C THR A 233 1.71 19.30 21.54
N GLN A 234 1.79 19.99 22.69
CA GLN A 234 1.52 19.37 23.99
C GLN A 234 0.05 18.95 24.12
N LYS A 235 -0.90 19.80 23.69
CA LYS A 235 -2.33 19.45 23.69
C LYS A 235 -2.62 18.22 22.83
N LEU A 236 -2.03 18.14 21.63
CA LEU A 236 -2.17 16.99 20.74
C LEU A 236 -1.60 15.72 21.36
N ARG A 237 -0.41 15.79 21.97
CA ARG A 237 0.18 14.65 22.70
C ARG A 237 -0.71 14.18 23.84
N THR A 238 -1.23 15.10 24.65
CA THR A 238 -2.14 14.76 25.76
C THR A 238 -3.44 14.10 25.25
N ALA A 239 -4.00 14.59 24.15
CA ALA A 239 -5.19 13.99 23.56
C ALA A 239 -4.90 12.59 22.97
N ALA A 240 -3.77 12.42 22.29
CA ALA A 240 -3.36 11.15 21.70
C ALA A 240 -2.99 10.09 22.76
N ALA A 241 -2.39 10.51 23.88
CA ALA A 241 -2.02 9.61 24.98
C ALA A 241 -3.23 8.81 25.51
N LEU A 242 -4.44 9.38 25.49
CA LEU A 242 -5.66 8.65 25.88
C LEU A 242 -5.97 7.44 24.99
N LEU A 243 -5.52 7.47 23.74
CA LEU A 243 -5.69 6.40 22.75
C LEU A 243 -4.51 5.42 22.74
N GLU A 244 -3.32 5.88 23.17
CA GLU A 244 -2.09 5.09 23.18
C GLU A 244 -1.87 4.37 24.52
N ASP A 245 -2.17 5.02 25.64
CA ASP A 245 -1.99 4.53 27.02
C ASP A 245 -3.20 3.70 27.49
N VAL A 246 -3.68 2.80 26.63
CA VAL A 246 -4.77 1.89 27.00
C VAL A 246 -4.21 0.81 27.93
N PRO A 247 -4.81 0.59 29.13
CA PRO A 247 -4.39 -0.49 30.03
C PRO A 247 -4.42 -1.85 29.32
N GLY A 248 -3.46 -2.71 29.66
CA GLY A 248 -3.29 -4.04 29.06
C GLY A 248 -4.58 -4.89 29.01
N PRO A 249 -4.63 -5.90 28.13
CA PRO A 249 -5.86 -6.47 27.61
C PRO A 249 -6.66 -7.23 28.68
N SER A 250 -7.89 -6.76 28.95
CA SER A 250 -8.99 -7.72 29.14
C SER A 250 -9.59 -7.98 27.75
N GLU A 251 -9.78 -9.26 27.45
CA GLU A 251 -10.23 -9.79 26.17
C GLU A 251 -11.42 -9.00 25.59
N THR A 252 -11.22 -8.32 24.46
CA THR A 252 -12.23 -8.19 23.40
C THR A 252 -11.63 -7.50 22.17
N GLY A 253 -11.46 -8.28 21.10
CA GLY A 253 -11.62 -7.98 19.66
C GLY A 253 -11.09 -6.71 18.97
N ILE A 254 -10.67 -5.65 19.67
CA ILE A 254 -10.42 -4.33 19.07
C ILE A 254 -8.94 -4.13 18.70
N ARG A 255 -8.05 -5.04 19.11
CA ARG A 255 -6.59 -4.93 18.86
C ARG A 255 -6.18 -5.10 17.39
N GLU A 256 -7.05 -5.61 16.52
CA GLU A 256 -6.75 -5.73 15.09
C GLU A 256 -7.13 -4.50 14.26
N ALA A 257 -7.83 -3.49 14.78
CA ALA A 257 -8.11 -2.29 13.98
C ALA A 257 -7.08 -1.17 14.20
N THR A 258 -6.67 -0.93 15.44
CA THR A 258 -5.74 0.16 15.79
C THR A 258 -4.28 -0.17 15.54
N ARG A 259 -3.88 -1.46 15.59
CA ARG A 259 -2.52 -1.86 15.19
C ARG A 259 -2.26 -1.61 13.71
N TRP A 260 -3.26 -1.80 12.85
CA TRP A 260 -3.08 -1.72 11.39
C TRP A 260 -2.99 -0.30 10.87
N CYS A 261 -3.68 0.66 11.48
CA CYS A 261 -3.64 2.06 11.04
C CYS A 261 -2.25 2.72 11.24
N TRP A 262 -1.48 2.27 12.24
CA TRP A 262 -0.15 2.81 12.54
C TRP A 262 1.01 1.98 11.98
N THR A 263 0.78 0.72 11.59
CA THR A 263 1.83 -0.15 11.03
C THR A 263 2.17 0.20 9.57
N LEU A 264 1.31 0.94 8.85
CA LEU A 264 1.62 1.43 7.50
C LEU A 264 2.68 2.53 7.45
N PHE A 265 3.07 3.12 8.59
CA PHE A 265 4.09 4.19 8.64
C PHE A 265 5.29 3.90 9.55
N THR A 266 5.36 2.73 10.19
CA THR A 266 6.55 2.34 10.97
C THR A 266 6.88 0.85 10.81
N PRO A 267 8.06 0.50 10.29
CA PRO A 267 8.56 -0.86 10.38
C PRO A 267 8.94 -1.18 11.84
N HIS A 268 8.52 -2.36 12.25
CA HIS A 268 8.40 -2.84 13.62
C HIS A 268 9.65 -2.71 14.51
N SER A 269 9.38 -2.48 15.79
CA SER A 269 10.29 -2.52 16.97
C SER A 269 11.10 -1.25 17.29
N GLY A 270 10.43 -0.10 17.38
CA GLY A 270 10.92 1.01 18.19
C GLY A 270 10.15 1.08 19.51
N ARG A 271 10.72 0.51 20.57
CA ARG A 271 10.39 0.94 21.94
C ARG A 271 10.60 2.46 21.92
N TRP A 272 9.59 3.26 22.24
CA TRP A 272 9.78 4.67 22.53
C TRP A 272 10.68 4.74 23.77
N CYS A 273 12.00 4.77 23.57
CA CYS A 273 12.90 5.19 24.63
C CYS A 273 12.64 6.69 24.80
N LEU A 274 11.86 6.99 25.84
CA LEU A 274 12.19 8.05 26.80
C LEU A 274 13.67 8.42 26.64
N ALA A 275 13.91 9.63 26.14
CA ALA A 275 15.19 10.27 26.37
C ALA A 275 15.28 10.44 27.89
N ASP A 276 16.09 9.59 28.53
CA ASP A 276 16.60 9.86 29.86
C ASP A 276 17.32 11.22 29.78
N LEU A 277 16.63 12.23 30.30
CA LEU A 277 17.22 13.46 30.79
C LEU A 277 18.14 13.08 31.97
N GLU A 278 19.34 12.57 31.68
CA GLU A 278 20.43 12.65 32.64
C GLU A 278 20.88 14.11 32.72
N LEU A 279 20.25 14.82 33.67
CA LEU A 279 20.80 16.02 34.28
C LEU A 279 22.22 15.72 34.74
N SER A 280 23.20 16.36 34.10
CA SER A 280 24.56 16.45 34.62
C SER A 280 24.50 17.06 36.03
N PRO A 281 25.07 16.43 37.07
CA PRO A 281 25.16 17.06 38.37
C PRO A 281 26.16 18.22 38.27
N THR A 282 25.64 19.44 38.41
CA THR A 282 26.43 20.63 38.65
C THR A 282 27.26 20.42 39.92
N ASN A 283 28.58 20.48 39.78
CA ASN A 283 29.53 20.73 40.85
C ASN A 283 29.05 21.88 41.75
N THR A 284 28.83 21.57 43.02
CA THR A 284 29.27 22.33 44.21
C THR A 284 29.16 21.45 45.43
#